data_AF-A0A2V3PJN5-F1
#
_entry.id   AF-A0A2V3PJN5-F1
#
_cell.length_a   1.000
_cell.length_b   1.000
_cell.length_c   1.000
_cell.angle_alpha   90.00
_cell.angle_beta   90.00
_cell.angle_gamma   90.00
#
_symmetry.space_group_name_H-M   'P 1'
#
loop_
_entity.id
_entity.type
_entity.pdbx_description
1 polymer ?
#
loop_
_entity_poly.entity_id
_entity_poly.type
_entity_poly.pdbx_seq_one_letter_code
_entity_poly.pdbx_strand_id
1 'polypeptide(L)'
;MTQNSSTSKTEILKEKVISLIKEVNSTHRYSMSRIYGLYNEVFTVAETPQSCASCLIRKVNQLKSWLAEQPEEKEQPNSRETLQSPPKTRGRKAKQH
;
A
#
# COMPACT_ATOMS: atom_id res chain seq x y z
N MET A 1 9.59 -20.47 31.50
CA MET A 1 8.49 -19.51 31.28
C MET A 1 9.04 -18.38 30.40
N THR A 2 8.96 -18.48 29.07
CA THR A 2 9.60 -17.49 28.19
C THR A 2 8.95 -17.49 26.81
N GLN A 3 7.70 -17.01 26.68
CA GLN A 3 7.11 -16.67 25.37
C GLN A 3 5.99 -15.61 25.53
N ASN A 4 6.33 -14.33 25.69
CA ASN A 4 5.32 -13.24 25.66
C ASN A 4 5.73 -11.97 24.87
N SER A 5 6.92 -11.92 24.27
CA SER A 5 7.39 -10.68 23.60
C SER A 5 6.99 -10.55 22.14
N SER A 6 6.56 -11.63 21.46
CA SER A 6 6.30 -11.60 20.02
C SER A 6 4.92 -11.03 19.66
N THR A 7 3.93 -11.21 20.52
CA THR A 7 2.55 -10.78 20.26
C THR A 7 2.42 -9.25 20.23
N SER A 8 3.13 -8.54 21.12
CA SER A 8 3.08 -7.07 21.20
C SER A 8 3.67 -6.39 19.97
N LYS A 9 4.72 -6.97 19.38
CA LYS A 9 5.35 -6.40 18.18
C LYS A 9 4.40 -6.43 16.99
N THR A 10 3.65 -7.51 16.80
CA THR A 10 2.68 -7.63 15.71
C THR A 10 1.53 -6.64 15.88
N GLU A 11 1.01 -6.45 17.09
CA GLU A 11 -0.04 -5.45 17.36
C GLU A 11 0.44 -4.02 17.07
N ILE A 12 1.67 -3.67 17.48
CA ILE A 12 2.27 -2.36 17.14
C ILE A 12 2.39 -2.18 15.62
N LEU A 13 2.77 -3.23 14.89
CA LEU A 13 2.83 -3.18 13.43
C LEU A 13 1.45 -3.01 12.81
N LYS A 14 0.42 -3.70 13.30
CA LYS A 14 -0.98 -3.53 12.85
C LYS A 14 -1.43 -2.09 12.99
N GLU A 15 -1.26 -1.48 14.17
CA GLU A 15 -1.62 -0.08 14.40
C GLU A 15 -0.90 0.89 13.45
N LYS A 16 0.41 0.70 13.25
CA LYS A 16 1.20 1.49 12.30
C LYS A 16 0.68 1.35 10.87
N VAL A 17 0.32 0.14 10.45
CA VAL A 17 -0.20 -0.11 9.10
C VAL A 17 -1.58 0.51 8.92
N ILE A 18 -2.47 0.38 9.91
CA ILE A 18 -3.79 1.03 9.90
C ILE A 18 -3.64 2.55 9.80
N SER A 19 -2.77 3.14 10.62
CA SER A 19 -2.49 4.58 10.60
C SER A 19 -1.99 5.05 9.22
N LEU A 20 -1.02 4.33 8.64
CA LEU A 20 -0.50 4.61 7.30
C LEU A 20 -1.61 4.55 6.24
N ILE A 21 -2.44 3.51 6.25
CA ILE A 21 -3.53 3.35 5.29
C ILE A 21 -4.56 4.46 5.42
N LYS A 22 -4.95 4.83 6.65
CA LYS A 22 -5.90 5.91 6.91
C LYS A 22 -5.38 7.25 6.39
N GLU A 23 -4.11 7.55 6.64
CA GLU A 23 -3.46 8.77 6.16
C GLU A 23 -3.40 8.81 4.63
N VAL A 24 -2.97 7.71 3.99
CA VAL A 24 -2.90 7.61 2.52
C VAL A 24 -4.29 7.71 1.89
N ASN A 25 -5.30 7.03 2.44
CA ASN A 25 -6.67 7.11 1.94
C ASN A 25 -7.24 8.53 2.08
N SER A 26 -6.90 9.26 3.14
CA SER A 26 -7.41 10.62 3.37
C SER A 26 -6.67 11.69 2.57
N THR A 27 -5.36 11.54 2.35
CA THR A 27 -4.52 12.60 1.78
C THR A 27 -3.98 12.29 0.39
N HIS A 28 -4.04 11.03 -0.05
CA HIS A 28 -3.37 10.51 -1.24
C HIS A 28 -1.85 10.79 -1.27
N ARG A 29 -1.21 11.07 -0.12
CA ARG A 29 0.23 11.29 -0.02
C ARG A 29 0.94 9.97 0.27
N TYR A 30 1.82 9.58 -0.64
CA TYR A 30 2.61 8.36 -0.51
C TYR A 30 4.04 8.70 -0.08
N SER A 31 4.35 8.48 1.20
CA SER A 31 5.72 8.67 1.72
C SER A 31 6.57 7.44 1.45
N MET A 32 7.62 7.62 0.64
CA MET A 32 8.58 6.59 0.26
C MET A 32 9.12 5.81 1.45
N SER A 33 9.81 6.53 2.34
CA SER A 33 10.53 5.95 3.46
C SER A 33 9.57 5.29 4.45
N ARG A 34 8.38 5.87 4.63
CA ARG A 34 7.39 5.34 5.57
C ARG A 34 6.75 4.05 5.04
N ILE A 35 6.40 3.99 3.76
CA ILE A 35 5.82 2.80 3.13
C ILE A 35 6.83 1.66 3.13
N TYR A 36 8.05 1.89 2.63
CA TYR A 36 9.07 0.84 2.54
C TYR A 36 9.61 0.42 3.91
N GLY A 37 9.77 1.35 4.86
CA GLY A 37 10.18 1.01 6.23
C GLY A 37 9.19 0.06 6.88
N LEU A 38 7.89 0.40 6.82
CA LEU A 38 6.85 -0.44 7.42
C LEU A 38 6.65 -1.76 6.66
N TYR A 39 6.74 -1.75 5.33
CA TYR A 39 6.70 -2.96 4.51
C TYR A 39 7.83 -3.93 4.86
N ASN A 40 9.05 -3.42 4.97
CA ASN A 40 10.21 -4.22 5.34
C ASN A 40 10.09 -4.79 6.76
N GLU A 41 9.57 -4.02 7.72
CA GLU A 41 9.29 -4.49 9.08
C GLU A 41 8.23 -5.60 9.12
N VAL A 42 7.13 -5.44 8.36
CA VAL A 42 5.99 -6.38 8.35
C VAL A 42 6.34 -7.70 7.67
N PHE A 43 6.97 -7.64 6.49
CA PHE A 43 7.30 -8.83 5.70
C PHE A 43 8.70 -9.38 6.01
N THR A 44 9.44 -8.76 6.94
CA THR A 44 10.83 -9.12 7.27
C THR A 44 11.76 -9.17 6.05
N VAL A 45 11.57 -8.22 5.13
CA VAL A 45 12.35 -8.07 3.89
C VAL A 45 13.21 -6.83 3.93
N ALA A 46 14.22 -6.77 3.06
CA ALA A 46 15.11 -5.62 2.91
C ALA A 46 14.99 -5.03 1.50
N GLU A 47 13.76 -4.70 1.07
CA GLU A 47 13.59 -4.09 -0.25
C GLU A 47 14.11 -2.66 -0.28
N THR A 48 14.78 -2.31 -1.38
CA THR A 48 15.25 -0.97 -1.67
C THR A 48 14.08 -0.08 -2.09
N PRO A 49 13.88 1.10 -1.48
CA PRO A 49 12.79 2.00 -1.83
C PRO A 49 12.83 2.43 -3.29
N GLN A 50 11.66 2.45 -3.94
CA GLN A 50 11.52 2.86 -5.35
C GLN A 50 10.58 4.05 -5.48
N SER A 51 11.02 5.12 -6.17
CA SER A 51 10.29 6.40 -6.31
C SER A 51 9.02 6.36 -7.16
N CYS A 52 8.70 5.20 -7.77
CA CYS A 52 7.52 5.03 -8.59
C CYS A 52 6.22 5.08 -7.78
N ALA A 53 5.31 5.98 -8.14
CA ALA A 53 3.99 6.09 -7.53
C ALA A 53 3.21 4.77 -7.57
N SER A 54 3.25 4.07 -8.71
CA SER A 54 2.62 2.75 -8.86
C SER A 54 3.23 1.69 -7.93
N CYS A 55 4.53 1.75 -7.65
CA CYS A 55 5.20 0.85 -6.73
C CYS A 55 4.73 1.11 -5.29
N LEU A 56 4.64 2.38 -4.89
CA LEU A 56 4.12 2.76 -3.57
C LEU A 56 2.68 2.30 -3.36
N ILE A 57 1.82 2.50 -4.37
CA ILE A 57 0.42 2.05 -4.31
C ILE A 57 0.35 0.53 -4.15
N ARG A 58 1.16 -0.22 -4.91
CA ARG A 58 1.22 -1.69 -4.79
C ARG A 58 1.66 -2.13 -3.40
N LYS A 59 2.67 -1.48 -2.81
CA LYS A 59 3.14 -1.80 -1.45
C LYS A 59 2.07 -1.49 -0.40
N VAL A 60 1.36 -0.36 -0.51
CA VAL A 60 0.23 -0.04 0.36
C VAL A 60 -0.89 -1.10 0.23
N ASN A 61 -1.19 -1.57 -0.98
CA ASN A 61 -2.19 -2.61 -1.18
C ASN A 61 -1.77 -3.95 -0.56
N GLN A 62 -0.48 -4.33 -0.65
CA GLN A 62 0.02 -5.53 0.03
C GLN A 62 -0.10 -5.41 1.56
N LEU A 63 0.17 -4.23 2.12
CA LEU A 63 -0.03 -3.95 3.54
C LEU A 63 -1.52 -4.03 3.95
N LYS A 64 -2.44 -3.58 3.09
CA LYS A 64 -3.89 -3.77 3.28
C LYS A 64 -4.28 -5.24 3.31
N SER A 65 -3.78 -6.03 2.36
CA SER A 65 -4.02 -7.48 2.32
C SER A 65 -3.47 -8.17 3.57
N TRP A 66 -2.26 -7.80 4.00
CA TRP A 66 -1.67 -8.35 5.22
C TRP A 66 -2.52 -8.09 6.46
N LEU A 67 -3.13 -6.90 6.59
CA LEU A 67 -4.09 -6.63 7.68
C LEU A 67 -5.34 -7.50 7.58
N ALA A 68 -5.89 -7.68 6.37
CA ALA A 68 -7.10 -8.46 6.15
C ALA A 68 -6.91 -9.97 6.39
N GLU A 69 -5.69 -10.46 6.25
CA GLU A 69 -5.32 -11.86 6.54
C GLU A 69 -5.18 -12.14 8.05
N GLN A 70 -5.16 -11.10 8.90
CA GLN A 70 -5.14 -11.28 10.34
C GLN A 70 -6.51 -11.76 10.81
N PRO A 71 -6.58 -12.85 11.61
CA PRO A 71 -7.82 -13.30 12.20
C PRO A 71 -8.21 -12.32 13.31
N GLU A 72 -8.98 -11.28 12.96
CA GLU A 72 -10.06 -10.65 13.73
C GLU A 72 -10.39 -9.25 13.17
N GLU A 73 -11.70 -9.02 13.05
CA GLU A 73 -12.41 -7.78 12.71
C GLU A 73 -12.41 -7.29 11.25
N LYS A 74 -13.30 -7.94 10.50
CA LYS A 74 -13.88 -7.48 9.23
C LYS A 74 -14.61 -6.15 9.41
N GLU A 75 -13.96 -5.03 9.21
CA GLU A 75 -14.66 -3.79 8.85
C GLU A 75 -13.73 -2.96 7.96
N GLN A 76 -13.85 -3.11 6.63
CA GLN A 76 -13.88 -1.91 5.77
C GLN A 76 -14.38 -2.17 4.34
N PRO A 77 -15.16 -1.22 3.81
CA PRO A 77 -15.89 -1.35 2.57
C PRO A 77 -14.95 -1.13 1.39
N ASN A 78 -15.15 -2.00 0.40
CA ASN A 78 -14.50 -1.96 -0.89
C ASN A 78 -15.08 -0.80 -1.72
N SER A 79 -14.59 0.42 -1.52
CA SER A 79 -14.75 1.49 -2.52
C SER A 79 -13.72 1.28 -3.62
N ARG A 80 -14.09 0.38 -4.53
CA ARG A 80 -13.44 0.13 -5.81
C ARG A 80 -13.71 1.32 -6.73
N GLU A 81 -13.11 2.48 -6.45
CA GLU A 81 -13.17 3.59 -7.40
C GLU A 81 -12.02 3.47 -8.39
N THR A 82 -12.42 2.96 -9.55
CA THR A 82 -11.60 2.76 -10.74
C THR A 82 -11.35 4.13 -11.35
N LEU A 83 -10.16 4.70 -11.16
CA LEU A 83 -9.75 5.88 -11.91
C LEU A 83 -8.48 5.62 -12.74
N GLN A 84 -8.72 5.73 -14.04
CA GLN A 84 -7.88 6.33 -15.08
C GLN A 84 -6.82 5.45 -15.73
N SER A 85 -7.27 4.77 -16.79
CA SER A 85 -6.42 4.46 -17.94
C SER A 85 -5.84 5.75 -18.54
N PRO A 86 -4.55 5.77 -18.94
CA PRO A 86 -3.89 6.97 -19.44
C PRO A 86 -4.36 7.36 -20.85
N PRO A 87 -4.37 8.66 -21.22
CA PRO A 87 -4.55 9.07 -22.61
C PRO A 87 -3.20 9.00 -23.32
N LYS A 88 -3.08 8.20 -24.38
CA LYS A 88 -2.08 8.39 -25.45
C LYS A 88 -2.26 7.39 -26.59
N THR A 89 -2.68 7.89 -27.75
CA THR A 89 -1.92 7.71 -28.99
C THR A 89 -2.18 8.88 -29.93
N ARG A 90 -1.12 9.66 -30.19
CA ARG A 90 -1.00 10.54 -31.36
C ARG A 90 -1.03 9.65 -32.61
N GLY A 91 -2.01 9.83 -33.48
CA GLY A 91 -2.02 9.32 -34.85
C GLY A 91 -2.20 10.49 -35.82
N ARG A 92 -1.23 10.67 -36.71
CA ARG A 92 -1.03 11.82 -37.61
C ARG A 92 -2.18 11.99 -38.62
N LYS A 93 -2.48 13.25 -38.97
CA LYS A 93 -3.13 13.62 -40.24
C LYS A 93 -2.34 12.99 -41.41
N ALA A 94 -3.03 12.26 -42.29
CA ALA A 94 -2.61 12.06 -43.67
C ALA A 94 -3.81 12.39 -44.57
N LYS A 95 -3.50 13.03 -45.68
CA LYS A 95 -4.35 13.89 -46.50
C LYS A 95 -4.51 13.23 -47.88
N GLN A 96 -5.72 13.36 -48.47
CA GLN A 96 -6.08 13.24 -49.90
C GLN A 96 -5.90 11.89 -50.62
N HIS A 97 -6.98 11.36 -51.21
CA HIS A 97 -7.26 11.53 -52.65
C HIS A 97 -8.76 11.37 -52.91
#